data_AF-A0A353M1F9-F1
#
_entry.id   AF-A0A353M1F9-F1
#
_cell.length_a   1.000
_cell.length_b   1.000
_cell.length_c   1.000
_cell.angle_alpha   90.00
_cell.angle_beta   90.00
_cell.angle_gamma   90.00
#
_symmetry.space_group_name_H-M   'P 1'
#
loop_
_entity.id
_entity.type
_entity.pdbx_description
1 polymer ?
#
loop_
_entity_poly.entity_id
_entity_poly.type
_entity_poly.pdbx_seq_one_letter_code
_entity_poly.pdbx_strand_id
1 'polypeptide(L)' 'MTATKKRTTYRLTPDLDKKIAEEAAKMGVSKNAFVQITLTRALKHNNDTIRPTGTE' A
#
# COMPACT_ATOMS: atom_id res chain seq x y z
N MET A 1 -8.24 -9.72 20.56
CA MET A 1 -9.12 -8.78 19.83
C MET A 1 -8.97 -9.05 18.34
N THR A 2 -9.96 -9.65 17.69
CA THR A 2 -9.93 -9.94 16.24
C THR A 2 -10.22 -8.66 15.47
N ALA A 3 -9.19 -8.07 14.86
CA ALA A 3 -9.35 -6.88 14.03
C ALA A 3 -10.25 -7.20 12.84
N THR A 4 -11.47 -6.67 12.83
CA THR A 4 -12.42 -6.84 11.72
C THR A 4 -11.86 -6.12 10.50
N LYS A 5 -11.49 -6.88 9.45
CA LYS A 5 -11.02 -6.29 8.19
C LYS A 5 -12.17 -5.53 7.54
N LYS A 6 -12.15 -4.19 7.61
CA LYS A 6 -13.10 -3.35 6.88
C LYS A 6 -12.79 -3.42 5.38
N ARG A 7 -13.78 -3.78 4.58
CA ARG A 7 -13.70 -3.70 3.11
C ARG A 7 -14.00 -2.27 2.69
N THR A 8 -13.08 -1.70 1.93
CA THR A 8 -13.25 -0.38 1.32
C THR A 8 -12.99 -0.52 -0.17
N THR A 9 -13.81 0.15 -0.97
CA THR A 9 -13.64 0.20 -2.43
C THR A 9 -13.06 1.55 -2.80
N TYR A 10 -11.98 1.55 -3.58
CA TYR A 10 -11.37 2.75 -4.13
C TYR A 10 -11.55 2.72 -5.65
N ARG A 11 -11.80 3.87 -6.25
CA ARG A 11 -11.86 4.00 -7.71
C ARG A 11 -10.52 4.53 -8.21
N LEU A 12 -9.91 3.78 -9.10
CA LEU A 12 -8.66 4.15 -9.76
C LEU A 12 -8.94 4.44 -11.23
N THR A 13 -8.11 5.29 -11.84
CA THR A 13 -8.12 5.47 -13.28
C THR A 13 -7.77 4.14 -13.98
N PRO A 14 -8.32 3.85 -15.17
CA PRO A 14 -8.04 2.59 -15.87
C PRO A 14 -6.54 2.33 -16.12
N ASP A 15 -5.76 3.37 -16.42
CA ASP A 15 -4.31 3.26 -16.63
C ASP A 15 -3.58 2.79 -15.37
N LEU A 16 -3.85 3.44 -14.23
CA LEU A 16 -3.27 3.07 -12.94
C LEU A 16 -3.71 1.67 -12.50
N ASP A 17 -4.99 1.33 -12.73
CA ASP A 17 -5.53 0.02 -12.41
C ASP A 17 -4.85 -1.10 -13.23
N LYS A 18 -4.54 -0.83 -14.50
CA LYS A 18 -3.77 -1.73 -15.38
C LYS A 18 -2.35 -1.91 -14.87
N LYS A 19 -1.62 -0.82 -14.60
CA LYS A 19 -0.25 -0.87 -14.06
C LYS A 19 -0.17 -1.68 -12.76
N ILE A 20 -1.11 -1.46 -11.84
CA ILE A 20 -1.18 -2.22 -10.59
C ILE A 20 -1.42 -3.71 -10.85
N ALA A 21 -2.27 -4.06 -11.82
CA ALA A 21 -2.51 -5.46 -12.17
C ALA A 21 -1.26 -6.12 -12.76
N GLU A 22 -0.55 -5.43 -13.65
CA GLU A 22 0.69 -5.91 -14.27
C GLU A 22 1.79 -6.14 -13.22
N GLU A 23 1.99 -5.18 -12.31
CA GLU A 23 2.97 -5.31 -11.23
C GLU A 23 2.61 -6.41 -10.22
N ALA A 24 1.33 -6.55 -9.87
CA ALA A 24 0.86 -7.64 -9.02
C ALA A 24 1.10 -9.01 -9.66
N ALA A 25 0.86 -9.14 -10.97
CA ALA A 25 1.12 -10.36 -11.72
C ALA A 25 2.61 -10.73 -11.75
N LYS A 26 3.50 -9.75 -11.96
CA LYS A 26 4.96 -9.96 -11.91
C LYS A 26 5.44 -10.47 -10.56
N MET A 27 4.81 -10.02 -9.48
CA MET A 27 5.11 -10.47 -8.12
C MET A 27 4.40 -11.77 -7.70
N GLY A 28 3.53 -12.33 -8.56
CA GLY A 28 2.75 -13.53 -8.24
C GLY A 28 1.74 -13.32 -7.10
N VAL A 29 1.28 -12.09 -6.87
CA VAL A 29 0.35 -11.74 -5.78
C VAL A 29 -0.98 -11.23 -6.32
N SER A 30 -2.02 -11.29 -5.50
CA SER A 30 -3.29 -10.65 -5.84
C SER A 30 -3.15 -9.13 -5.91
N LYS A 31 -3.97 -8.50 -6.75
CA LYS A 31 -4.05 -7.04 -6.87
C LYS A 31 -4.25 -6.33 -5.53
N ASN A 32 -5.15 -6.84 -4.70
CA ASN A 32 -5.39 -6.30 -3.35
C ASN A 32 -4.17 -6.42 -2.44
N ALA A 33 -3.47 -7.56 -2.48
CA ALA A 33 -2.25 -7.75 -1.69
C ALA A 33 -1.17 -6.75 -2.11
N PHE A 34 -0.97 -6.57 -3.43
CA PHE A 34 -0.04 -5.58 -3.96
C PHE A 34 -0.38 -4.16 -3.50
N VAL A 35 -1.66 -3.75 -3.60
CA VAL A 35 -2.12 -2.44 -3.12
C VAL A 35 -1.84 -2.27 -1.62
N GLN A 36 -2.13 -3.27 -0.79
CA GLN A 36 -1.86 -3.22 0.65
C GLN A 36 -0.37 -3.08 0.96
N ILE A 37 0.48 -3.85 0.28
CA ILE A 37 1.94 -3.79 0.44
C ILE A 37 2.45 -2.39 0.05
N THR A 38 2.03 -1.89 -1.11
CA THR A 38 2.45 -0.58 -1.63
C THR A 38 2.03 0.55 -0.71
N LEU A 39 0.76 0.57 -0.26
CA LEU A 39 0.28 1.58 0.70
C LEU A 39 1.01 1.49 2.03
N THR A 40 1.25 0.28 2.55
CA THR A 40 2.00 0.09 3.80
C THR A 40 3.43 0.61 3.68
N ARG A 41 4.10 0.34 2.55
CA ARG A 41 5.45 0.86 2.28
C ARG A 41 5.47 2.37 2.15
N ALA A 42 4.53 2.96 1.42
CA ALA A 42 4.41 4.40 1.28
C ALA A 42 4.20 5.09 2.64
N LEU A 43 3.33 4.56 3.49
CA LEU A 43 3.09 5.10 4.83
C LEU A 43 4.29 4.95 5.77
N LYS A 44 5.04 3.84 5.67
CA LYS A 44 6.27 3.64 6.46
C LYS A 44 7.38 4.60 6.05
N HIS A 45 7.59 4.79 4.74
CA HIS A 45 8.59 5.72 4.23
C HIS A 45 8.35 7.14 4.74
N ASN A 46 7.09 7.59 4.78
CA ASN A 46 6.74 8.92 5.32
C ASN A 46 6.95 9.04 6.84
N ASN A 47 6.80 7.97 7.62
CA ASN A 47 7.07 8.03 9.05
C ASN A 47 8.57 8.09 9.38
N ASP A 48 9.40 7.47 8.55
CA ASP A 48 10.86 7.48 8.75
C ASP A 48 11.47 8.86 8.45
N THR A 49 10.90 9.60 7.49
CA THR A 49 11.33 10.96 7.15
C THR A 49 10.86 12.03 8.16
N ILE A 50 9.95 11.70 9.08
CA ILE A 50 9.43 12.60 10.12
C ILE A 50 9.84 12.09 11.52
N ARG A 51 11.03 11.53 11.66
CA ARG A 51 11.69 11.53 12.98
C ARG A 51 12.51 12.81 13.09
N PRO A 52 12.06 13.84 13.83
CA PRO A 52 13.02 14.84 14.30
C PRO A 52 14.03 14.07 15.15
N THR A 53 15.30 14.23 14.83
CA THR A 53 16.42 13.89 15.70
C THR A 53 16.19 14.62 17.03
N GLY A 54 15.55 13.94 17.98
CA GLY A 54 15.50 14.33 19.37
C GLY A 54 16.89 14.09 19.93
N THR A 55 17.62 15.19 20.10
CA THR A 55 18.80 15.32 20.94
C THR A 55 18.41 15.03 22.38
N GLU A 56 18.99 14.00 22.98
CA GLU A 56 19.25 13.91 24.43
C GLU A 56 20.66 13.36 24.64
#